data_AF-A0A925ZZH7-F1
#
_entry.id   AF-A0A925ZZH7-F1
#
_cell.length_a   1.000
_cell.length_b   1.000
_cell.length_c   1.000
_cell.angle_alpha   90.00
_cell.angle_beta   90.00
_cell.angle_gamma   90.00
#
_symmetry.space_group_name_H-M   'P 1'
#
loop_
_entity.id
_entity.type
_entity.pdbx_description
1 polymer ?
#
loop_
_entity_poly.entity_id
_entity_poly.type
_entity_poly.pdbx_seq_one_letter_code
_entity_poly.pdbx_strand_id
1 'polypeptide(L)'
;MEARTMQEPPDHLLKSWYGYFIAVVATTATLGVRFALNEPLEGQPALVIFTVPIMVSAYFGGARVGLFATALALSAASYFLLPPIHGFAISSGGERWQLFFVALAGVVISLLNDALHGARRSACDAMQQHREGERALREGEERYRAVVEWTPAPIIVHRNGNVVFVNPSAIEMFGAGTGQELIGKPLLDLIHPESHEASLAWLDQRKRGLDRIPLTEIRVIRLDGKTSDVEVQATSITLDGEDSIIASFHDITQQKLHAKEFERLNRMYAALSHVSQAIVRMPGRDELFHDVCQILIERGGVRMAWIGWRNAVTNALEPVAVCGGGHSDLRSLQMAAAAQPQLIGPSIRAFEEGRAQICEDMLADAATLS
;
A
#
# COMPACT_ATOMS: atom_id res chain seq x y z
N MET A 1 24.61 14.24 -32.91
CA MET A 1 25.89 14.12 -32.20
C MET A 1 25.92 12.71 -31.64
N GLU A 2 26.39 11.79 -32.49
CA GLU A 2 26.26 10.34 -32.33
C GLU A 2 27.33 9.83 -31.36
N ALA A 3 26.91 9.16 -30.29
CA ALA A 3 27.80 8.48 -29.36
C ALA A 3 28.28 7.17 -30.00
N ARG A 4 29.56 7.14 -30.38
CA ARG A 4 30.29 5.93 -30.80
C ARG A 4 30.15 4.84 -29.74
N THR A 5 29.54 3.73 -30.15
CA THR A 5 29.66 2.42 -29.53
C THR A 5 31.14 2.01 -29.52
N MET A 6 31.82 2.14 -28.37
CA MET A 6 33.06 1.41 -28.12
C MET A 6 32.72 -0.06 -27.99
N GLN A 7 33.02 -0.79 -29.04
CA GLN A 7 32.94 -2.24 -29.10
C GLN A 7 34.14 -2.78 -28.31
N GLU A 8 33.90 -3.25 -27.08
CA GLU A 8 34.89 -4.05 -26.34
C GLU A 8 35.34 -5.22 -27.22
N PRO A 9 36.65 -5.53 -27.29
CA PRO A 9 37.13 -6.68 -28.04
C PRO A 9 36.51 -7.95 -27.44
N PRO A 10 36.16 -8.96 -28.24
CA PRO A 10 35.50 -10.15 -27.74
C PRO A 10 36.44 -10.95 -26.83
N ASP A 11 36.27 -10.81 -25.51
CA ASP A 11 36.99 -11.53 -24.44
C ASP A 11 37.07 -13.05 -24.65
N HIS A 12 36.17 -13.59 -25.48
CA HIS A 12 36.12 -14.99 -25.83
C HIS A 12 37.34 -15.49 -26.63
N LEU A 13 38.02 -14.63 -27.41
CA LEU A 13 39.19 -15.03 -28.21
C LEU A 13 40.46 -15.14 -27.38
N LEU A 14 40.69 -14.19 -26.47
CA LEU A 14 41.83 -14.20 -25.53
C LEU A 14 41.76 -15.40 -24.58
N LYS A 15 40.57 -15.69 -24.06
CA LYS A 15 40.34 -16.83 -23.15
C LYS A 15 40.52 -18.19 -23.85
N SER A 16 40.17 -18.27 -25.13
CA SER A 16 40.36 -19.49 -25.93
C SER A 16 41.83 -19.78 -26.21
N TRP A 17 42.62 -18.78 -26.63
CA TRP A 17 44.05 -18.96 -26.90
C TRP A 17 44.87 -19.32 -25.66
N TYR A 18 44.49 -18.76 -24.50
CA TYR A 18 45.16 -19.02 -23.23
C TYR A 18 45.11 -20.51 -22.83
N GLY A 19 43.97 -21.19 -23.07
CA GLY A 19 43.85 -22.63 -22.81
C GLY A 19 44.81 -23.48 -23.64
N TYR A 20 44.93 -23.18 -24.95
CA TYR A 20 45.87 -23.88 -25.83
C TYR A 20 47.34 -23.60 -25.46
N PHE A 21 47.65 -22.37 -25.06
CA PHE A 21 48.98 -22.03 -24.57
C PHE A 21 49.36 -22.82 -23.31
N ILE A 22 48.45 -22.92 -22.33
CA ILE A 22 48.62 -23.77 -21.15
C ILE A 22 48.86 -25.22 -21.55
N ALA A 23 48.10 -25.75 -22.51
CA ALA A 23 48.26 -27.12 -22.98
C ALA A 23 49.67 -27.40 -23.52
N VAL A 24 50.21 -26.48 -24.32
CA VAL A 24 51.57 -26.61 -24.86
C VAL A 24 52.62 -26.51 -23.76
N VAL A 25 52.53 -25.51 -22.90
CA VAL A 25 53.50 -25.28 -21.82
C VAL A 25 53.50 -26.42 -20.81
N ALA A 26 52.32 -26.84 -20.35
CA ALA A 26 52.18 -27.92 -19.39
C ALA A 26 52.70 -29.24 -19.96
N THR A 27 52.34 -29.58 -21.21
CA THR A 27 52.82 -30.82 -21.85
C THR A 27 54.33 -30.81 -22.06
N THR A 28 54.91 -29.67 -22.45
CA THR A 28 56.37 -29.52 -22.60
C THR A 28 57.09 -29.63 -21.26
N ALA A 29 56.56 -29.00 -20.21
CA ALA A 29 57.10 -29.11 -18.86
C ALA A 29 57.04 -30.55 -18.35
N THR A 30 55.92 -31.25 -18.56
CA THR A 30 55.76 -32.67 -18.21
C THR A 30 56.75 -33.56 -18.95
N LEU A 31 57.02 -33.29 -20.24
CA LEU A 31 58.03 -33.99 -21.01
C LEU A 31 59.45 -33.77 -20.43
N GLY A 32 59.78 -32.52 -20.07
CA GLY A 32 61.06 -32.19 -19.42
C GLY A 32 61.25 -32.90 -18.07
N VAL A 33 60.21 -32.90 -17.22
CA VAL A 33 60.20 -33.66 -15.96
C VAL A 33 60.38 -35.15 -16.21
N ARG A 34 59.72 -35.71 -17.24
CA ARG A 34 59.86 -37.12 -17.58
C ARG A 34 61.28 -37.48 -18.03
N PHE A 35 61.97 -36.61 -18.76
CA PHE A 35 63.38 -36.81 -19.11
C PHE A 35 64.29 -36.79 -17.88
N ALA A 36 64.06 -35.87 -16.95
CA ALA A 36 64.83 -35.80 -15.70
C ALA A 36 64.63 -37.04 -14.81
N LEU A 37 63.45 -37.68 -14.87
CA LEU A 37 63.11 -38.89 -14.13
C LEU A 37 63.47 -40.19 -14.86
N ASN A 38 64.21 -40.15 -15.97
CA ASN A 38 64.45 -41.34 -16.78
C ASN A 38 65.32 -42.41 -16.08
N GLU A 39 66.34 -41.98 -15.33
CA GLU A 39 67.21 -42.83 -14.49
C GLU A 39 66.42 -43.57 -13.39
N PRO A 40 65.64 -42.89 -12.51
CA PRO A 40 64.90 -43.57 -11.43
C PRO A 40 63.71 -44.41 -11.90
N LEU A 41 63.22 -44.22 -13.14
CA LEU A 41 62.11 -44.98 -13.71
C LEU A 41 62.56 -46.25 -14.46
N GLU A 42 63.84 -46.62 -14.41
CA GLU A 42 64.44 -47.79 -15.10
C GLU A 42 64.06 -47.86 -16.60
N GLY A 43 63.88 -46.71 -17.25
CA GLY A 43 63.47 -46.64 -18.65
C GLY A 43 62.01 -47.03 -18.94
N GLN A 44 61.16 -47.26 -17.93
CA GLN A 44 59.74 -47.57 -18.16
C GLN A 44 58.97 -46.35 -18.69
N PRO A 45 58.19 -46.47 -19.78
CA PRO A 45 57.36 -45.38 -20.29
C PRO A 45 56.17 -45.13 -19.35
N ALA A 46 56.39 -44.37 -18.27
CA ALA A 46 55.37 -43.95 -17.32
C ALA A 46 54.45 -42.86 -17.92
N LEU A 47 53.69 -43.20 -18.96
CA LEU A 47 52.84 -42.27 -19.71
C LEU A 47 51.67 -41.69 -18.89
N VAL A 48 51.36 -42.27 -17.73
CA VAL A 48 50.34 -41.80 -16.79
C VAL A 48 50.61 -40.36 -16.33
N ILE A 49 51.87 -39.93 -16.26
CA ILE A 49 52.26 -38.56 -15.86
C ILE A 49 51.70 -37.51 -16.83
N PHE A 50 51.43 -37.87 -18.09
CA PHE A 50 50.80 -36.99 -19.07
C PHE A 50 49.31 -36.75 -18.85
N THR A 51 48.66 -37.44 -17.91
CA THR A 51 47.27 -37.12 -17.54
C THR A 51 47.14 -35.78 -16.83
N VAL A 52 48.18 -35.33 -16.12
CA VAL A 52 48.22 -34.05 -15.40
C VAL A 52 48.08 -32.83 -16.33
N PRO A 53 48.91 -32.67 -17.39
CA PRO A 53 48.75 -31.54 -18.32
C PRO A 53 47.40 -31.60 -19.06
N ILE A 54 46.88 -32.80 -19.36
CA ILE A 54 45.56 -32.97 -19.97
C ILE A 54 44.45 -32.45 -19.05
N MET A 55 44.49 -32.82 -17.76
CA MET A 55 43.51 -32.38 -16.77
C MET A 55 43.54 -30.87 -16.57
N VAL A 56 44.72 -30.27 -16.42
CA VAL A 56 44.87 -28.81 -16.28
C VAL A 56 44.34 -28.08 -17.52
N SER A 57 44.63 -28.61 -18.71
CA SER A 57 44.19 -28.03 -19.98
C SER A 57 42.67 -28.13 -20.17
N ALA A 58 42.09 -29.28 -19.84
CA ALA A 58 40.64 -29.47 -19.85
C ALA A 58 39.93 -28.54 -18.86
N TYR A 59 40.51 -28.32 -17.67
CA TYR A 59 39.98 -27.43 -16.65
C TYR A 59 39.86 -25.98 -17.13
N PHE A 60 40.91 -25.43 -17.76
CA PHE A 60 40.91 -24.02 -18.19
C PHE A 60 40.27 -23.80 -19.57
N GLY A 61 40.31 -24.77 -20.46
CA GLY A 61 39.89 -24.61 -21.86
C GLY A 61 38.72 -25.48 -22.32
N GLY A 62 38.14 -26.28 -21.43
CA GLY A 62 37.03 -27.19 -21.75
C GLY A 62 37.46 -28.36 -22.63
N ALA A 63 36.47 -29.07 -23.19
CA ALA A 63 36.73 -30.33 -23.90
C ALA A 63 37.69 -30.18 -25.09
N ARG A 64 37.57 -29.10 -25.87
CA ARG A 64 38.42 -28.89 -27.07
C ARG A 64 39.91 -28.75 -26.73
N VAL A 65 40.21 -28.01 -25.67
CA VAL A 65 41.59 -27.79 -25.23
C VAL A 65 42.14 -29.02 -24.52
N GLY A 66 41.32 -29.74 -23.74
CA GLY A 66 41.70 -31.03 -23.14
C GLY A 66 42.01 -32.11 -24.18
N LEU A 67 41.20 -32.23 -25.24
CA LEU A 67 41.44 -33.13 -26.36
C LEU A 67 42.71 -32.76 -27.14
N PHE A 68 42.95 -31.45 -27.34
CA PHE A 68 44.19 -30.98 -27.94
C PHE A 68 45.42 -31.34 -27.09
N ALA A 69 45.35 -31.12 -25.77
CA ALA A 69 46.42 -31.53 -24.85
C ALA A 69 46.64 -33.05 -24.86
N THR A 70 45.57 -33.83 -25.02
CA THR A 70 45.65 -35.29 -25.16
C THR A 70 46.38 -35.68 -26.44
N ALA A 71 46.03 -35.08 -27.58
CA ALA A 71 46.71 -35.33 -28.85
C ALA A 71 48.20 -34.92 -28.81
N LEU A 72 48.49 -33.77 -28.19
CA LEU A 72 49.86 -33.28 -28.02
C LEU A 72 50.68 -34.20 -27.11
N ALA A 73 50.11 -34.65 -25.99
CA ALA A 73 50.74 -35.59 -25.07
C ALA A 73 51.02 -36.95 -25.71
N LEU A 74 50.07 -37.50 -26.48
CA LEU A 74 50.25 -38.76 -27.21
C LEU A 74 51.33 -38.63 -28.29
N SER A 75 51.35 -37.50 -29.01
CA SER A 75 52.37 -37.24 -30.05
C SER A 75 53.77 -37.11 -29.44
N ALA A 76 53.89 -36.37 -28.34
CA ALA A 76 55.15 -36.21 -27.62
C ALA A 76 55.62 -37.55 -27.03
N ALA A 77 54.71 -38.32 -26.41
CA ALA A 77 55.01 -39.64 -25.87
C ALA A 77 55.47 -40.61 -26.97
N SER A 78 54.75 -40.68 -28.08
CA SER A 78 55.10 -41.58 -29.18
C SER A 78 56.43 -41.24 -29.82
N TYR A 79 56.76 -39.95 -29.99
CA TYR A 79 57.98 -39.55 -30.70
C TYR A 79 59.23 -39.60 -29.81
N PHE A 80 59.12 -39.24 -28.53
CA PHE A 80 60.27 -39.07 -27.64
C PHE A 80 60.48 -40.20 -26.64
N LEU A 81 59.43 -40.96 -26.28
CA LEU A 81 59.49 -41.93 -25.18
C LEU A 81 59.34 -43.39 -25.60
N LEU A 82 58.69 -43.68 -26.74
CA LEU A 82 58.44 -45.05 -27.20
C LEU A 82 59.42 -45.47 -28.31
N PRO A 83 59.98 -46.70 -28.28
CA PRO A 83 60.86 -47.20 -29.34
C PRO A 83 60.11 -47.54 -30.65
N PRO A 84 60.64 -47.17 -31.84
CA PRO A 84 61.91 -46.48 -32.06
C PRO A 84 61.79 -44.98 -31.78
N ILE A 85 62.74 -44.47 -31.01
CA ILE A 85 62.84 -43.04 -30.66
C ILE A 85 62.99 -42.24 -31.97
N HIS A 86 62.28 -41.12 -32.08
CA HIS A 86 62.16 -40.31 -33.29
C HIS A 86 61.37 -40.96 -34.43
N GLY A 87 60.51 -41.93 -34.11
CA GLY A 87 59.54 -42.52 -35.02
C GLY A 87 58.16 -42.68 -34.37
N PHE A 88 57.14 -42.88 -35.21
CA PHE A 88 55.76 -43.19 -34.75
C PHE A 88 55.43 -44.69 -34.85
N ALA A 89 56.44 -45.54 -35.02
CA ALA A 89 56.23 -46.97 -35.22
C ALA A 89 56.02 -47.68 -33.88
N ILE A 90 54.82 -48.22 -33.65
CA ILE A 90 54.52 -48.89 -32.37
C ILE A 90 54.93 -50.35 -32.44
N SER A 91 56.03 -50.68 -31.76
CA SER A 91 56.73 -51.96 -31.86
C SER A 91 56.20 -53.02 -30.88
N SER A 92 55.67 -52.62 -29.71
CA SER A 92 55.17 -53.55 -28.70
C SER A 92 53.67 -53.39 -28.40
N GLY A 93 53.02 -54.51 -28.02
CA GLY A 93 51.61 -54.51 -27.62
C GLY A 93 51.35 -53.71 -26.33
N GLY A 94 52.30 -53.69 -25.40
CA GLY A 94 52.20 -52.95 -24.14
C GLY A 94 52.14 -51.43 -24.35
N GLU A 95 52.93 -50.90 -25.28
CA GLU A 95 52.93 -49.47 -25.64
C GLU A 95 51.59 -49.04 -26.26
N ARG A 96 51.00 -49.89 -27.12
CA ARG A 96 49.66 -49.65 -27.69
C ARG A 96 48.62 -49.51 -26.60
N TRP A 97 48.66 -50.37 -25.58
CA TRP A 97 47.75 -50.30 -24.44
C TRP A 97 47.96 -49.05 -23.60
N GLN A 98 49.21 -48.65 -23.34
CA GLN A 98 49.49 -47.44 -22.57
C GLN A 98 49.00 -46.16 -23.29
N LEU A 99 49.27 -46.04 -24.59
CA LEU A 99 48.75 -44.93 -25.40
C LEU A 99 47.21 -44.93 -25.43
N PHE A 100 46.59 -46.11 -25.56
CA PHE A 100 45.14 -46.25 -25.52
C PHE A 100 44.55 -45.78 -24.19
N PHE A 101 45.11 -46.20 -23.05
CA PHE A 101 44.62 -45.77 -21.74
C PHE A 101 44.80 -44.28 -21.49
N VAL A 102 45.90 -43.67 -21.94
CA VAL A 102 46.09 -42.21 -21.84
C VAL A 102 45.12 -41.46 -22.75
N ALA A 103 44.90 -41.94 -23.97
CA ALA A 103 43.90 -41.37 -24.89
C ALA A 103 42.49 -41.44 -24.28
N LEU A 104 42.11 -42.61 -23.76
CA LEU A 104 40.82 -42.83 -23.11
C LEU A 104 40.65 -41.93 -21.88
N ALA A 105 41.67 -41.87 -21.00
CA ALA A 105 41.65 -40.99 -19.83
C ALA A 105 41.51 -39.53 -20.24
N GLY A 106 42.24 -39.08 -21.26
CA GLY A 106 42.17 -37.70 -21.74
C GLY A 106 40.82 -37.32 -22.32
N VAL A 107 40.18 -38.22 -23.08
CA VAL A 107 38.81 -38.04 -23.57
C VAL A 107 37.82 -37.97 -22.40
N VAL A 108 37.89 -38.92 -21.46
CA VAL A 108 37.00 -38.96 -20.29
C VAL A 108 37.15 -37.70 -19.43
N ILE A 109 38.38 -37.29 -19.13
CA ILE A 109 38.66 -36.06 -18.36
C ILE A 109 38.09 -34.82 -19.07
N SER A 110 38.28 -34.74 -20.40
CA SER A 110 37.80 -33.61 -21.20
C SER A 110 36.27 -33.52 -21.23
N LEU A 111 35.60 -34.66 -21.41
CA LEU A 111 34.14 -34.73 -21.41
C LEU A 111 33.55 -34.46 -20.02
N LEU A 112 34.14 -35.05 -18.98
CA LEU A 112 33.71 -34.86 -17.60
C LEU A 112 33.81 -33.40 -17.18
N ASN A 113 34.93 -32.74 -17.51
CA ASN A 113 35.14 -31.35 -17.12
C ASN A 113 34.14 -30.41 -17.82
N ASP A 114 33.85 -30.65 -19.10
CA ASP A 114 32.87 -29.86 -19.86
C ASP A 114 31.44 -30.06 -19.32
N ALA A 115 31.07 -31.30 -18.98
CA ALA A 115 29.79 -31.60 -18.34
C ALA A 115 29.64 -30.92 -16.97
N LEU A 116 30.69 -30.95 -16.15
CA LEU A 116 30.71 -30.26 -14.84
C LEU A 116 30.60 -28.74 -14.99
N HIS A 117 31.31 -28.16 -15.96
CA HIS A 117 31.24 -26.72 -16.24
C HIS A 117 29.86 -26.31 -16.75
N GLY A 118 29.25 -27.12 -17.62
CA GLY A 118 27.89 -26.91 -18.10
C GLY A 118 26.87 -26.94 -16.95
N ALA A 119 26.90 -28.00 -16.14
CA ALA A 119 26.00 -28.15 -14.99
C ALA A 119 26.14 -27.00 -13.99
N ARG A 120 27.37 -26.56 -13.70
CA ARG A 120 27.63 -25.42 -12.81
C ARG A 120 27.06 -24.11 -13.36
N ARG A 121 27.21 -23.85 -14.66
CA ARG A 121 26.64 -22.64 -15.29
C ARG A 121 25.12 -22.64 -15.17
N SER A 122 24.47 -23.74 -15.56
CA SER A 122 23.01 -23.85 -15.45
C SER A 122 22.50 -23.68 -14.01
N ALA A 123 23.23 -24.21 -13.02
CA ALA A 123 22.88 -24.02 -11.61
C ALA A 123 23.04 -22.56 -11.16
N CYS A 124 24.11 -21.88 -11.57
CA CYS A 124 24.30 -20.45 -11.29
C CYS A 124 23.21 -19.60 -11.93
N ASP A 125 22.88 -19.87 -13.20
CA ASP A 125 21.84 -19.14 -13.94
C ASP A 125 20.46 -19.34 -13.29
N ALA A 126 20.10 -20.57 -12.94
CA ALA A 126 18.85 -20.87 -12.24
C ALA A 126 18.77 -20.19 -10.87
N MET A 127 19.87 -20.18 -10.11
CA MET A 127 19.92 -19.52 -8.81
C MET A 127 19.86 -17.99 -8.94
N GLN A 128 20.43 -17.42 -9.99
CA GLN A 128 20.32 -16.00 -10.30
C GLN A 128 18.89 -15.62 -10.66
N GLN A 129 18.24 -16.37 -11.56
CA GLN A 129 16.84 -16.15 -11.94
C GLN A 129 15.90 -16.23 -10.73
N HIS A 130 16.11 -17.21 -9.85
CA HIS A 130 15.34 -17.33 -8.62
C HIS A 130 15.49 -16.10 -7.73
N ARG A 131 16.73 -15.65 -7.50
CA ARG A 131 17.01 -14.47 -6.67
C ARG A 131 16.46 -13.18 -7.28
N GLU A 132 16.51 -13.03 -8.59
CA GLU A 132 15.93 -11.89 -9.30
C GLU A 132 14.40 -11.89 -9.17
N GLY A 133 13.76 -13.06 -9.31
CA GLY A 133 12.32 -13.21 -9.08
C GLY A 133 11.90 -12.86 -7.65
N GLU A 134 12.61 -13.39 -6.65
CA GLU A 134 12.36 -13.07 -5.24
C GLU A 134 12.56 -11.58 -4.93
N ARG A 135 13.59 -10.95 -5.50
CA ARG A 135 13.81 -9.51 -5.35
C ARG A 135 12.70 -8.70 -5.99
N ALA A 136 12.32 -9.02 -7.22
CA ALA A 136 11.25 -8.31 -7.91
C ALA A 136 9.91 -8.44 -7.16
N LEU A 137 9.62 -9.62 -6.60
CA LEU A 137 8.45 -9.83 -5.76
C LEU A 137 8.51 -8.95 -4.50
N ARG A 138 9.62 -9.01 -3.76
CA ARG A 138 9.82 -8.23 -2.54
C ARG A 138 9.74 -6.72 -2.79
N GLU A 139 10.39 -6.22 -3.83
CA GLU A 139 10.32 -4.81 -4.23
C GLU A 139 8.91 -4.41 -4.64
N GLY A 140 8.17 -5.30 -5.29
CA GLY A 140 6.75 -5.10 -5.62
C GLY A 140 5.88 -5.00 -4.37
N GLU A 141 6.05 -5.90 -3.41
CA GLU A 141 5.35 -5.90 -2.13
C GLU A 141 5.66 -4.65 -1.28
N GLU A 142 6.94 -4.30 -1.16
CA GLU A 142 7.37 -3.11 -0.43
C GLU A 142 6.82 -1.82 -1.08
N ARG A 143 6.82 -1.75 -2.42
CA ARG A 143 6.22 -0.63 -3.15
C ARG A 143 4.72 -0.54 -2.94
N TYR A 144 3.99 -1.66 -3.03
CA TYR A 144 2.55 -1.67 -2.79
C TYR A 144 2.22 -1.26 -1.35
N ARG A 145 2.94 -1.82 -0.37
CA ARG A 145 2.78 -1.48 1.04
C ARG A 145 3.01 0.01 1.27
N ALA A 146 4.08 0.58 0.71
CA ALA A 146 4.35 2.01 0.83
C ALA A 146 3.21 2.86 0.22
N VAL A 147 2.68 2.51 -0.95
CA VAL A 147 1.56 3.25 -1.55
C VAL A 147 0.34 3.23 -0.63
N VAL A 148 -0.03 2.07 -0.09
CA VAL A 148 -1.23 1.95 0.77
C VAL A 148 -1.03 2.62 2.13
N GLU A 149 0.16 2.51 2.72
CA GLU A 149 0.48 3.12 4.03
C GLU A 149 0.50 4.65 3.97
N TRP A 150 0.96 5.23 2.85
CA TRP A 150 1.01 6.70 2.65
C TRP A 150 -0.26 7.28 2.04
N THR A 151 -1.23 6.44 1.65
CA THR A 151 -2.49 6.92 1.09
C THR A 151 -3.30 7.61 2.19
N PRO A 152 -3.70 8.89 2.03
CA PRO A 152 -4.41 9.65 3.06
C PRO A 152 -5.88 9.21 3.21
N ALA A 153 -6.37 8.38 2.28
CA ALA A 153 -7.68 7.78 2.40
C ALA A 153 -7.63 6.58 3.37
N PRO A 154 -8.50 6.55 4.40
CA PRO A 154 -8.74 5.36 5.19
C PRO A 154 -9.11 4.16 4.31
N ILE A 155 -8.37 3.06 4.45
CA ILE A 155 -8.58 1.81 3.71
C ILE A 155 -8.72 0.66 4.69
N ILE A 156 -9.77 -0.13 4.52
CA ILE A 156 -10.00 -1.39 5.23
C ILE A 156 -10.18 -2.49 4.19
N VAL A 157 -9.51 -3.62 4.38
CA VAL A 157 -9.85 -4.86 3.68
C VAL A 157 -10.53 -5.79 4.68
N HIS A 158 -11.66 -6.36 4.28
CA HIS A 158 -12.37 -7.34 5.08
C HIS A 158 -12.67 -8.61 4.28
N ARG A 159 -12.72 -9.73 4.99
CA ARG A 159 -13.00 -11.06 4.48
C ARG A 159 -14.09 -11.69 5.32
N ASN A 160 -15.16 -12.17 4.68
CA ASN A 160 -16.34 -12.72 5.37
C ASN A 160 -16.89 -11.80 6.48
N GLY A 161 -16.83 -10.48 6.25
CA GLY A 161 -17.26 -9.48 7.22
C GLY A 161 -16.24 -9.14 8.31
N ASN A 162 -15.10 -9.81 8.40
CA ASN A 162 -14.06 -9.53 9.41
C ASN A 162 -12.90 -8.75 8.79
N VAL A 163 -12.39 -7.76 9.50
CA VAL A 163 -11.27 -6.94 9.06
C VAL A 163 -9.99 -7.78 9.00
N VAL A 164 -9.28 -7.76 7.87
CA VAL A 164 -8.01 -8.48 7.68
C VAL A 164 -6.82 -7.54 7.48
N PHE A 165 -7.08 -6.31 7.03
CA PHE A 165 -6.05 -5.30 6.83
C PHE A 165 -6.63 -3.90 7.03
N VAL A 166 -5.81 -3.00 7.58
CA VAL A 166 -6.10 -1.57 7.73
C VAL A 166 -4.84 -0.78 7.43
N ASN A 167 -4.97 0.38 6.77
CA ASN A 167 -3.85 1.32 6.62
C ASN A 167 -3.80 2.31 7.81
N PRO A 168 -2.71 3.09 7.97
CA PRO A 168 -2.58 4.08 9.04
C PRO A 168 -3.72 5.10 9.11
N SER A 169 -4.21 5.56 7.95
CA SER A 169 -5.35 6.50 7.92
C SER A 169 -6.65 5.88 8.46
N ALA A 170 -6.88 4.58 8.26
CA ALA A 170 -8.01 3.89 8.88
C ALA A 170 -7.86 3.76 10.40
N ILE A 171 -6.64 3.49 10.89
CA ILE A 171 -6.35 3.45 12.34
C ILE A 171 -6.72 4.79 12.98
N GLU A 172 -6.28 5.90 12.39
CA GLU A 172 -6.56 7.25 12.87
C GLU A 172 -8.06 7.58 12.81
N MET A 173 -8.72 7.29 11.68
CA MET A 173 -10.15 7.58 11.47
C MET A 173 -11.04 6.87 12.50
N PHE A 174 -10.77 5.57 12.75
CA PHE A 174 -11.54 4.77 13.71
C PHE A 174 -11.08 4.95 15.16
N GLY A 175 -10.08 5.80 15.41
CA GLY A 175 -9.59 6.12 16.75
C GLY A 175 -8.90 4.95 17.46
N ALA A 176 -8.29 4.04 16.70
CA ALA A 176 -7.54 2.91 17.24
C ALA A 176 -6.10 3.32 17.58
N GLY A 177 -5.51 2.71 18.62
CA GLY A 177 -4.10 2.93 18.95
C GLY A 177 -3.17 2.18 17.99
N THR A 178 -3.60 1.00 17.55
CA THR A 178 -2.86 0.12 16.64
C THR A 178 -3.80 -0.56 15.65
N GLY A 179 -3.27 -0.97 14.49
CA GLY A 179 -4.06 -1.72 13.50
C GLY A 179 -4.58 -3.06 14.04
N GLN A 180 -3.87 -3.65 15.01
CA GLN A 180 -4.25 -4.93 15.60
C GLN A 180 -5.56 -4.87 16.40
N GLU A 181 -5.95 -3.68 16.88
CA GLU A 181 -7.24 -3.48 17.52
C GLU A 181 -8.40 -3.57 16.53
N LEU A 182 -8.17 -3.27 15.25
CA LEU A 182 -9.18 -3.34 14.20
C LEU A 182 -9.19 -4.71 13.50
N ILE A 183 -8.00 -5.31 13.31
CA ILE A 183 -7.87 -6.62 12.66
C ILE A 183 -8.62 -7.70 13.45
N GLY A 184 -9.42 -8.50 12.75
CA GLY A 184 -10.26 -9.56 13.28
C GLY A 184 -11.63 -9.10 13.77
N LYS A 185 -11.88 -7.79 13.93
CA LYS A 185 -13.21 -7.30 14.31
C LYS A 185 -14.23 -7.48 13.16
N PRO A 186 -15.50 -7.78 13.48
CA PRO A 186 -16.59 -7.65 12.52
C PRO A 186 -16.69 -6.21 12.03
N LEU A 187 -16.74 -6.01 10.71
CA LEU A 187 -16.87 -4.69 10.09
C LEU A 187 -18.16 -3.98 10.54
N LEU A 188 -19.24 -4.74 10.78
CA LEU A 188 -20.52 -4.19 11.26
C LEU A 188 -20.41 -3.53 12.63
N ASP A 189 -19.45 -3.91 13.48
CA ASP A 189 -19.21 -3.25 14.77
C ASP A 189 -18.66 -1.82 14.60
N LEU A 190 -18.06 -1.53 13.44
CA LEU A 190 -17.52 -0.22 13.08
C LEU A 190 -18.54 0.64 12.31
N ILE A 191 -19.71 0.09 11.99
CA ILE A 191 -20.78 0.75 11.23
C ILE A 191 -21.94 1.04 12.18
N HIS A 192 -22.52 2.23 12.08
CA HIS A 192 -23.68 2.60 12.88
C HIS A 192 -24.88 1.69 12.56
N PRO A 193 -25.69 1.26 13.55
CA PRO A 193 -26.83 0.36 13.31
C PRO A 193 -27.80 0.84 12.23
N GLU A 194 -28.06 2.15 12.15
CA GLU A 194 -28.90 2.76 11.09
C GLU A 194 -28.35 2.55 9.67
N SER A 195 -27.04 2.29 9.53
CA SER A 195 -26.35 2.05 8.26
C SER A 195 -26.06 0.56 7.99
N HIS A 196 -26.48 -0.35 8.87
CA HIS A 196 -26.31 -1.80 8.67
C HIS A 196 -27.11 -2.30 7.47
N GLU A 197 -28.35 -1.82 7.28
CA GLU A 197 -29.19 -2.24 6.16
C GLU A 197 -28.54 -1.91 4.81
N ALA A 198 -28.00 -0.69 4.66
CA ALA A 198 -27.27 -0.29 3.45
C ALA A 198 -26.04 -1.18 3.18
N SER A 199 -25.33 -1.57 4.25
CA SER A 199 -24.16 -2.44 4.16
C SER A 199 -24.52 -3.89 3.79
N LEU A 200 -25.63 -4.41 4.35
CA LEU A 200 -26.14 -5.75 4.04
C LEU A 200 -26.74 -5.83 2.64
N ALA A 201 -27.44 -4.78 2.19
CA ALA A 201 -27.99 -4.69 0.84
C ALA A 201 -26.90 -4.83 -0.22
N TRP A 202 -25.69 -4.33 0.06
CA TRP A 202 -24.57 -4.51 -0.84
C TRP A 202 -24.09 -5.97 -0.94
N LEU A 203 -24.02 -6.71 0.17
CA LEU A 203 -23.64 -8.14 0.13
C LEU A 203 -24.60 -8.94 -0.77
N ASP A 204 -25.87 -8.54 -0.84
CA ASP A 204 -26.84 -9.13 -1.77
C ASP A 204 -26.61 -8.69 -3.22
N GLN A 205 -26.28 -7.41 -3.47
CA GLN A 205 -25.92 -6.92 -4.82
C GLN A 205 -24.67 -7.61 -5.38
N ARG A 206 -23.69 -7.91 -4.53
CA ARG A 206 -22.49 -8.70 -4.90
C ARG A 206 -22.88 -10.08 -5.45
N LYS A 207 -23.82 -10.77 -4.80
CA LYS A 207 -24.34 -12.07 -5.29
C LYS A 207 -25.01 -11.97 -6.66
N ARG A 208 -25.45 -10.77 -7.05
CA ARG A 208 -26.07 -10.47 -8.34
C ARG A 208 -25.07 -9.98 -9.40
N GLY A 209 -23.77 -10.01 -9.11
CA GLY A 209 -22.69 -9.69 -10.06
C GLY A 209 -22.25 -8.22 -10.08
N LEU A 210 -22.64 -7.41 -9.09
CA LEU A 210 -22.14 -6.05 -8.91
C LEU A 210 -20.88 -6.06 -8.03
N ASP A 211 -19.71 -5.92 -8.64
CA ASP A 211 -18.43 -5.99 -7.92
C ASP A 211 -18.03 -4.72 -7.18
N ARG A 212 -18.78 -3.61 -7.37
CA ARG A 212 -18.48 -2.28 -6.82
C ARG A 212 -19.67 -1.67 -6.09
N ILE A 213 -19.38 -1.08 -4.92
CA ILE A 213 -20.29 -0.17 -4.21
C ILE A 213 -20.15 1.22 -4.85
N PRO A 214 -21.23 1.82 -5.38
CA PRO A 214 -21.23 3.23 -5.72
C PRO A 214 -21.04 4.06 -4.44
N LEU A 215 -20.43 5.24 -4.57
CA LEU A 215 -20.16 6.13 -3.43
C LEU A 215 -21.43 6.33 -2.59
N THR A 216 -21.40 5.83 -1.34
CA THR A 216 -22.57 5.78 -0.46
C THR A 216 -22.24 6.42 0.87
N GLU A 217 -23.10 7.34 1.33
CA GLU A 217 -22.99 7.93 2.65
C GLU A 217 -23.47 6.93 3.72
N ILE A 218 -22.62 6.68 4.72
CA ILE A 218 -22.96 5.91 5.91
C ILE A 218 -22.47 6.63 7.15
N ARG A 219 -22.94 6.18 8.32
CA ARG A 219 -22.38 6.59 9.60
C ARG A 219 -21.53 5.46 10.16
N VAL A 220 -20.34 5.79 10.63
CA VAL A 220 -19.43 4.86 11.29
C VAL A 220 -19.30 5.18 12.77
N ILE A 221 -18.89 4.17 13.54
CA ILE A 221 -18.62 4.29 14.98
C ILE A 221 -17.12 4.05 15.19
N ARG A 222 -16.47 4.99 15.89
CA ARG A 222 -15.08 4.89 16.32
C ARG A 222 -14.96 4.02 17.57
N LEU A 223 -13.76 3.53 17.88
CA LEU A 223 -13.53 2.76 19.11
C LEU A 223 -13.77 3.56 20.40
N ASP A 224 -13.71 4.90 20.34
CA ASP A 224 -14.05 5.80 21.45
C ASP A 224 -15.58 6.06 21.58
N GLY A 225 -16.39 5.44 20.73
CA GLY A 225 -17.86 5.57 20.70
C GLY A 225 -18.39 6.79 19.94
N LYS A 226 -17.52 7.68 19.44
CA LYS A 226 -17.97 8.80 18.61
C LYS A 226 -18.41 8.31 17.24
N THR A 227 -19.31 9.07 16.62
CA THR A 227 -19.78 8.81 15.27
C THR A 227 -19.17 9.79 14.27
N SER A 228 -19.05 9.37 13.02
CA SER A 228 -18.62 10.22 11.91
C SER A 228 -19.46 9.90 10.67
N ASP A 229 -19.83 10.93 9.92
CA ASP A 229 -20.50 10.76 8.63
C ASP A 229 -19.43 10.59 7.56
N VAL A 230 -19.54 9.51 6.77
CA VAL A 230 -18.50 9.11 5.83
C VAL A 230 -19.10 8.69 4.50
N GLU A 231 -18.39 8.94 3.42
CA GLU A 231 -18.68 8.31 2.14
C GLU A 231 -17.80 7.07 1.97
N VAL A 232 -18.41 5.97 1.53
CA VAL A 232 -17.73 4.70 1.31
C VAL A 232 -17.87 4.27 -0.12
N GLN A 233 -16.75 3.85 -0.68
CA GLN A 233 -16.69 3.05 -1.90
C GLN A 233 -15.97 1.74 -1.58
N ALA A 234 -16.43 0.64 -2.16
CA ALA A 234 -15.78 -0.65 -2.00
C ALA A 234 -15.81 -1.45 -3.29
N THR A 235 -14.85 -2.37 -3.42
CA THR A 235 -14.78 -3.30 -4.55
C THR A 235 -14.32 -4.67 -4.08
N SER A 236 -14.80 -5.71 -4.74
CA SER A 236 -14.29 -7.07 -4.53
C SER A 236 -12.88 -7.21 -5.11
N ILE A 237 -12.01 -7.91 -4.39
CA ILE A 237 -10.65 -8.26 -4.81
C ILE A 237 -10.33 -9.70 -4.41
N THR A 238 -9.37 -10.33 -5.08
CA THR A 238 -8.81 -11.60 -4.64
C THR A 238 -7.53 -11.32 -3.88
N LEU A 239 -7.49 -11.65 -2.60
CA LEU A 239 -6.32 -11.49 -1.74
C LEU A 239 -5.95 -12.86 -1.16
N ASP A 240 -4.72 -13.31 -1.39
CA ASP A 240 -4.22 -14.64 -1.02
C ASP A 240 -5.07 -15.80 -1.56
N GLY A 241 -5.64 -15.63 -2.76
CA GLY A 241 -6.53 -16.62 -3.37
C GLY A 241 -7.94 -16.65 -2.78
N GLU A 242 -8.24 -15.77 -1.82
CA GLU A 242 -9.55 -15.68 -1.18
C GLU A 242 -10.26 -14.37 -1.51
N ASP A 243 -11.57 -14.48 -1.73
CA ASP A 243 -12.46 -13.36 -1.96
C ASP A 243 -12.48 -12.40 -0.77
N SER A 244 -11.98 -11.20 -1.00
CA SER A 244 -11.89 -10.13 -0.02
C SER A 244 -12.47 -8.84 -0.59
N ILE A 245 -12.70 -7.87 0.27
CA ILE A 245 -13.37 -6.63 -0.11
C ILE A 245 -12.52 -5.49 0.41
N ILE A 246 -12.09 -4.61 -0.48
CA ILE A 246 -11.40 -3.37 -0.13
C ILE A 246 -12.40 -2.22 -0.12
N ALA A 247 -12.50 -1.53 1.01
CA ALA A 247 -13.32 -0.35 1.22
C ALA A 247 -12.42 0.85 1.51
N SER A 248 -12.74 1.98 0.87
CA SER A 248 -12.13 3.27 1.14
C SER A 248 -13.19 4.23 1.65
N PHE A 249 -12.81 4.98 2.68
CA PHE A 249 -13.71 5.91 3.37
C PHE A 249 -13.23 7.34 3.15
N HIS A 250 -14.17 8.27 3.08
CA HIS A 250 -13.91 9.70 3.08
C HIS A 250 -14.73 10.34 4.20
N ASP A 251 -14.07 10.96 5.18
CA ASP A 251 -14.75 11.67 6.27
C ASP A 251 -15.36 12.97 5.73
N ILE A 252 -16.69 13.02 5.71
CA ILE A 252 -17.47 14.18 5.26
C ILE A 252 -18.12 14.92 6.42
N THR A 253 -17.77 14.59 7.66
CA THR A 253 -18.39 15.17 8.87
C THR A 253 -18.22 16.68 8.88
N GLN A 254 -16.99 17.18 8.69
CA GLN A 254 -16.72 18.62 8.66
C GLN A 254 -17.40 19.33 7.49
N GLN A 255 -17.43 18.68 6.32
CA GLN A 255 -18.11 19.21 5.14
C GLN A 255 -19.62 19.37 5.39
N LYS A 256 -20.25 18.36 6.00
CA LYS A 256 -21.67 18.41 6.38
C LYS A 256 -21.95 19.46 7.46
N LEU A 257 -21.08 19.62 8.44
CA LEU A 257 -21.21 20.65 9.47
C LEU A 257 -21.13 22.05 8.85
N HIS A 258 -20.14 22.30 7.99
CA HIS A 258 -20.01 23.58 7.29
C HIS A 258 -21.19 23.85 6.35
N ALA A 259 -21.67 22.84 5.62
CA ALA A 259 -22.84 22.98 4.77
C ALA A 259 -24.08 23.35 5.58
N LYS A 260 -24.33 22.69 6.72
CA LYS A 260 -25.44 23.01 7.63
C LYS A 260 -25.33 24.42 8.21
N GLU A 261 -24.13 24.84 8.63
CA GLU A 261 -23.92 26.17 9.19
C GLU A 261 -24.10 27.26 8.12
N PHE A 262 -23.58 27.04 6.92
CA PHE A 262 -23.80 27.94 5.79
C PHE A 262 -25.29 28.06 5.45
N GLU A 263 -26.03 26.95 5.42
CA GLU A 263 -27.46 26.95 5.18
C GLU A 263 -28.22 27.71 6.29
N ARG A 264 -27.84 27.54 7.55
CA ARG A 264 -28.40 28.25 8.70
C ARG A 264 -28.17 29.76 8.59
N LEU A 265 -26.95 30.18 8.29
CA LEU A 265 -26.59 31.59 8.09
C LEU A 265 -27.36 32.19 6.92
N ASN A 266 -27.41 31.49 5.79
CA ASN A 266 -28.12 31.97 4.60
C ASN A 266 -29.63 32.16 4.87
N ARG A 267 -30.26 31.23 5.59
CA ARG A 267 -31.66 31.38 6.05
C ARG A 267 -31.84 32.63 6.91
N MET A 268 -30.93 32.88 7.86
CA MET A 268 -31.00 34.05 8.73
C MET A 268 -30.80 35.36 7.96
N TYR A 269 -29.85 35.43 7.02
CA TYR A 269 -29.66 36.60 6.16
C TYR A 269 -30.88 36.87 5.28
N ALA A 270 -31.50 35.83 4.72
CA ALA A 270 -32.73 35.97 3.97
C ALA A 270 -33.86 36.55 4.84
N ALA A 271 -34.04 36.03 6.06
CA ALA A 271 -35.03 36.57 6.99
C ALA A 271 -34.79 38.05 7.32
N LEU A 272 -33.54 38.44 7.62
CA LEU A 272 -33.17 39.83 7.90
C LEU A 272 -33.46 40.77 6.72
N SER A 273 -33.17 40.32 5.49
CA SER A 273 -33.45 41.09 4.28
C SER A 273 -34.95 41.34 4.11
N HIS A 274 -35.77 40.30 4.32
CA HIS A 274 -37.23 40.41 4.25
C HIS A 274 -37.81 41.30 5.34
N VAL A 275 -37.33 41.20 6.59
CA VAL A 275 -37.72 42.10 7.69
C VAL A 275 -37.42 43.55 7.33
N SER A 276 -36.24 43.82 6.78
CA SER A 276 -35.84 45.17 6.37
C SER A 276 -36.76 45.72 5.27
N GLN A 277 -37.22 44.88 4.33
CA GLN A 277 -38.20 45.28 3.32
C GLN A 277 -39.60 45.53 3.92
N ALA A 278 -40.04 44.71 4.88
CA ALA A 278 -41.31 44.88 5.57
C ALA A 278 -41.34 46.22 6.33
N ILE A 279 -40.27 46.56 7.05
CA ILE A 279 -40.13 47.83 7.79
C ILE A 279 -40.30 49.04 6.87
N VAL A 280 -39.76 48.99 5.64
CA VAL A 280 -39.84 50.11 4.69
C VAL A 280 -41.22 50.23 4.04
N ARG A 281 -41.93 49.12 3.86
CA ARG A 281 -43.18 49.07 3.08
C ARG A 281 -44.45 49.17 3.91
N MET A 282 -44.41 48.76 5.18
CA MET A 282 -45.60 48.70 6.03
C MET A 282 -45.74 49.97 6.89
N PRO A 283 -46.86 50.71 6.77
CA PRO A 283 -47.10 51.90 7.59
C PRO A 283 -47.64 51.56 9.00
N GLY A 284 -48.21 50.37 9.18
CA GLY A 284 -48.85 49.94 10.42
C GLY A 284 -47.88 49.18 11.34
N ARG A 285 -47.76 49.65 12.59
CA ARG A 285 -46.92 49.03 13.62
C ARG A 285 -47.29 47.57 13.92
N ASP A 286 -48.57 47.30 14.15
CA ASP A 286 -49.00 45.97 14.61
C ASP A 286 -48.92 44.93 13.48
N GLU A 287 -49.27 45.34 12.26
CA GLU A 287 -49.09 44.54 11.04
C GLU A 287 -47.61 44.23 10.79
N LEU A 288 -46.73 45.23 10.92
CA LEU A 288 -45.29 45.06 10.79
C LEU A 288 -44.75 44.03 11.80
N PHE A 289 -45.14 44.12 13.07
CA PHE A 289 -44.64 43.19 14.09
C PHE A 289 -45.09 41.76 13.87
N HIS A 290 -46.33 41.56 13.42
CA HIS A 290 -46.82 40.24 13.05
C HIS A 290 -46.02 39.68 11.85
N ASP A 291 -45.84 40.48 10.79
CA ASP A 291 -45.12 40.07 9.59
C ASP A 291 -43.65 39.74 9.90
N VAL A 292 -42.98 40.54 10.72
CA VAL A 292 -41.61 40.25 11.20
C VAL A 292 -41.54 38.93 11.96
N CYS A 293 -42.47 38.67 12.88
CA CYS A 293 -42.51 37.40 13.60
C CYS A 293 -42.73 36.22 12.64
N GLN A 294 -43.62 36.37 11.65
CA GLN A 294 -43.90 35.35 10.65
C GLN A 294 -42.67 35.07 9.76
N ILE A 295 -41.97 36.10 9.29
CA ILE A 295 -40.74 35.97 8.49
C ILE A 295 -39.66 35.19 9.26
N LEU A 296 -39.50 35.45 10.55
CA LEU A 296 -38.52 34.75 11.39
C LEU A 296 -38.84 33.23 11.48
N ILE A 297 -40.12 32.87 11.60
CA ILE A 297 -40.54 31.46 11.59
C ILE A 297 -40.30 30.83 10.21
N GLU A 298 -40.91 31.39 9.17
CA GLU A 298 -40.99 30.76 7.84
C GLU A 298 -39.64 30.73 7.12
N ARG A 299 -38.85 31.81 7.25
CA ARG A 299 -37.57 31.96 6.55
C ARG A 299 -36.37 31.77 7.47
N GLY A 300 -36.45 32.30 8.69
CA GLY A 300 -35.39 32.16 9.68
C GLY A 300 -35.30 30.75 10.28
N GLY A 301 -36.38 29.97 10.19
CA GLY A 301 -36.44 28.61 10.71
C GLY A 301 -36.45 28.53 12.23
N VAL A 302 -36.79 29.63 12.92
CA VAL A 302 -37.00 29.59 14.38
C VAL A 302 -38.35 28.94 14.70
N ARG A 303 -38.43 28.24 15.84
CA ARG A 303 -39.66 27.52 16.24
C ARG A 303 -40.75 28.47 16.75
N MET A 304 -40.35 29.59 17.35
CA MET A 304 -41.21 30.60 17.94
C MET A 304 -40.52 31.97 17.83
N ALA A 305 -41.30 33.02 17.57
CA ALA A 305 -40.86 34.40 17.58
C ALA A 305 -41.94 35.28 18.21
N TRP A 306 -41.54 36.27 19.02
CA TRP A 306 -42.46 37.24 19.58
C TRP A 306 -41.82 38.62 19.76
N ILE A 307 -42.65 39.65 19.74
CA ILE A 307 -42.27 41.05 19.98
C ILE A 307 -43.19 41.58 21.08
N GLY A 308 -42.65 42.31 22.05
CA GLY A 308 -43.43 42.86 23.16
C GLY A 308 -42.91 44.19 23.70
N TRP A 309 -43.70 44.78 24.60
CA TRP A 309 -43.45 46.09 25.21
C TRP A 309 -43.53 45.99 26.73
N ARG A 310 -42.81 46.87 27.42
CA ARG A 310 -42.94 46.98 28.87
C ARG A 310 -44.18 47.79 29.22
N ASN A 311 -45.09 47.19 29.98
CA ASN A 311 -46.22 47.89 30.57
C ASN A 311 -45.72 48.85 31.65
N ALA A 312 -46.09 50.12 31.55
CA ALA A 312 -45.63 51.17 32.46
C ALA A 312 -46.14 51.03 33.90
N VAL A 313 -47.23 50.28 34.11
CA VAL A 313 -47.88 50.09 35.42
C VAL A 313 -47.38 48.82 36.11
N THR A 314 -47.36 47.70 35.39
CA THR A 314 -46.98 46.40 35.94
C THR A 314 -45.49 46.11 35.81
N ASN A 315 -44.76 46.92 35.05
CA ASN A 315 -43.36 46.70 34.65
C ASN A 315 -43.11 45.38 33.90
N ALA A 316 -44.17 44.66 33.51
CA ALA A 316 -44.09 43.38 32.82
C ALA A 316 -43.92 43.58 31.30
N LEU A 317 -43.21 42.64 30.65
CA LEU A 317 -43.14 42.58 29.18
C LEU A 317 -44.40 41.90 28.63
N GLU A 318 -45.19 42.63 27.85
CA GLU A 318 -46.42 42.18 27.21
C GLU A 318 -46.17 41.94 25.72
N PRO A 319 -46.49 40.74 25.19
CA PRO A 319 -46.35 40.44 23.78
C PRO A 319 -47.41 41.21 22.98
N VAL A 320 -46.97 41.79 21.87
CA VAL A 320 -47.79 42.51 20.89
C VAL A 320 -47.89 41.73 19.58
N ALA A 321 -46.90 40.89 19.27
CA ALA A 321 -46.98 39.90 18.20
C ALA A 321 -46.32 38.59 18.64
N VAL A 322 -46.89 37.46 18.24
CA VAL A 322 -46.38 36.12 18.53
C VAL A 322 -46.69 35.21 17.34
N CYS A 323 -45.72 34.44 16.89
CA CYS A 323 -45.86 33.40 15.87
C CYS A 323 -45.10 32.13 16.26
N GLY A 324 -45.56 30.96 15.78
CA GLY A 324 -44.89 29.66 15.97
C GLY A 324 -45.53 28.73 17.00
N GLY A 325 -44.93 27.56 17.19
CA GLY A 325 -45.43 26.53 18.12
C GLY A 325 -45.09 26.87 19.57
N GLY A 326 -46.03 26.63 20.51
CA GLY A 326 -45.86 26.93 21.94
C GLY A 326 -46.64 28.16 22.45
N HIS A 327 -47.70 28.59 21.77
CA HIS A 327 -48.56 29.69 22.25
C HIS A 327 -49.13 29.49 23.66
N SER A 328 -49.30 28.24 24.12
CA SER A 328 -49.64 27.91 25.51
C SER A 328 -48.53 28.30 26.48
N ASP A 329 -47.27 28.07 26.09
CA ASP A 329 -46.09 28.17 26.93
C ASP A 329 -45.74 29.62 27.26
N LEU A 330 -45.97 30.56 26.33
CA LEU A 330 -45.76 32.00 26.55
C LEU A 330 -46.73 32.59 27.59
N ARG A 331 -48.01 32.18 27.60
CA ARG A 331 -48.95 32.62 28.64
C ARG A 331 -48.54 32.08 30.02
N SER A 332 -48.08 30.83 30.09
CA SER A 332 -47.56 30.26 31.34
C SER A 332 -46.23 30.89 31.78
N LEU A 333 -45.32 31.24 30.85
CA LEU A 333 -44.08 31.98 31.15
C LEU A 333 -44.38 33.40 31.67
N GLN A 334 -45.40 34.08 31.11
CA GLN A 334 -45.88 35.36 31.64
C GLN A 334 -46.49 35.24 33.05
N MET A 335 -47.27 34.19 33.31
CA MET A 335 -47.87 33.95 34.62
C MET A 335 -46.82 33.62 35.69
N ALA A 336 -45.74 32.92 35.33
CA ALA A 336 -44.63 32.64 36.22
C ALA A 336 -43.81 33.90 36.55
N ALA A 337 -43.45 34.71 35.54
CA ALA A 337 -42.72 35.95 35.71
C ALA A 337 -43.49 37.01 36.54
N ALA A 338 -44.83 37.03 36.45
CA ALA A 338 -45.67 37.90 37.28
C ALA A 338 -45.75 37.44 38.76
N ALA A 339 -45.51 36.15 39.04
CA ALA A 339 -45.56 35.57 40.38
C ALA A 339 -44.24 35.72 41.16
N GLN A 340 -43.10 35.85 40.48
CA GLN A 340 -41.78 36.06 41.08
C GLN A 340 -41.02 37.23 40.44
N PRO A 341 -41.20 38.47 40.94
CA PRO A 341 -40.57 39.67 40.37
C PRO A 341 -39.03 39.72 40.46
N GLN A 342 -38.40 38.74 41.11
CA GLN A 342 -36.95 38.69 41.36
C GLN A 342 -36.18 37.89 40.30
N LEU A 343 -36.87 37.15 39.41
CA LEU A 343 -36.22 36.39 38.35
C LEU A 343 -36.19 37.15 37.03
N ILE A 344 -35.01 37.66 36.70
CA ILE A 344 -34.76 38.39 35.45
C ILE A 344 -34.43 37.39 34.34
N GLY A 345 -35.48 36.84 33.72
CA GLY A 345 -35.35 36.00 32.52
C GLY A 345 -34.58 36.73 31.41
N PRO A 346 -34.02 36.01 30.42
CA PRO A 346 -33.14 36.56 29.39
C PRO A 346 -33.78 37.70 28.59
N SER A 347 -35.11 37.68 28.41
CA SER A 347 -35.85 38.76 27.75
C SER A 347 -35.90 40.06 28.57
N ILE A 348 -36.05 39.99 29.90
CA ILE A 348 -36.03 41.17 30.77
C ILE A 348 -34.60 41.72 30.84
N ARG A 349 -33.58 40.87 31.02
CA ARG A 349 -32.17 41.29 30.99
C ARG A 349 -31.80 41.98 29.68
N ALA A 350 -32.22 41.41 28.54
CA ALA A 350 -31.98 42.02 27.24
C ALA A 350 -32.62 43.40 27.10
N PHE A 351 -33.83 43.57 27.64
CA PHE A 351 -34.53 44.85 27.65
C PHE A 351 -33.85 45.89 28.54
N GLU A 352 -33.45 45.51 29.76
CA GLU A 352 -32.81 46.43 30.73
C GLU A 352 -31.40 46.85 30.30
N GLU A 353 -30.60 45.91 29.78
CA GLU A 353 -29.22 46.16 29.38
C GLU A 353 -29.09 46.70 27.95
N GLY A 354 -30.17 46.66 27.16
CA GLY A 354 -30.18 47.12 25.77
C GLY A 354 -29.28 46.30 24.82
N ARG A 355 -28.98 45.04 25.17
CA ARG A 355 -28.15 44.13 24.37
C ARG A 355 -28.81 42.76 24.20
N ALA A 356 -28.50 42.08 23.10
CA ALA A 356 -29.00 40.73 22.86
C ALA A 356 -28.49 39.75 23.93
N GLN A 357 -29.37 38.85 24.37
CA GLN A 357 -29.07 37.76 25.30
C GLN A 357 -29.32 36.43 24.61
N ILE A 358 -28.39 35.49 24.75
CA ILE A 358 -28.47 34.15 24.18
C ILE A 358 -28.40 33.16 25.35
N CYS A 359 -29.39 32.30 25.46
CA CYS A 359 -29.43 31.19 26.41
C CYS A 359 -29.47 29.90 25.58
N GLU A 360 -28.44 29.05 25.69
CA GLU A 360 -28.35 27.82 24.89
C GLU A 360 -29.30 26.73 25.39
N ASP A 361 -29.62 26.72 26.69
CA ASP A 361 -30.55 25.76 27.30
C ASP A 361 -31.47 26.44 28.32
N MET A 362 -32.67 26.85 27.87
CA MET A 362 -33.69 27.45 28.72
C MET A 362 -34.22 26.49 29.82
N LEU A 363 -34.07 25.18 29.64
CA LEU A 363 -34.60 24.17 30.59
C LEU A 363 -33.57 23.79 31.67
N ALA A 364 -32.29 24.03 31.43
CA ALA A 364 -31.24 23.78 32.42
C ALA A 364 -30.80 25.05 33.16
N ASP A 365 -31.07 26.24 32.61
CA ASP A 365 -30.67 27.50 33.22
C ASP A 365 -31.65 27.90 34.34
N ALA A 366 -31.13 27.97 35.57
CA ALA A 366 -31.89 28.36 36.76
C ALA A 366 -32.46 29.79 36.65
N ALA A 367 -31.94 30.62 35.74
CA ALA A 367 -32.43 31.97 35.49
C ALA A 367 -33.65 32.05 34.54
N THR A 368 -34.07 30.93 33.94
CA THR A 368 -35.22 30.86 33.01
C THR A 368 -36.42 30.07 33.56
N LEU A 369 -36.26 29.31 34.65
CA LEU A 369 -37.24 28.31 35.10
C LEU A 369 -37.86 28.50 36.50
N SER A 370 -37.78 29.69 37.11
CA SER A 370 -38.51 29.96 38.36
C SER A 370 -39.32 31.22 38.35
#